data_AF-A0A061JAN4-F1
#
_entry.id   AF-A0A061JAN4-F1
#
_cell.length_a   1.000
_cell.length_b   1.000
_cell.length_c   1.000
_cell.angle_alpha   90.00
_cell.angle_beta   90.00
_cell.angle_gamma   90.00
#
_symmetry.space_group_name_H-M   'P 1'
#
loop_
_entity.id
_entity.type
_entity.pdbx_description
1 polymer ?
#
loop_
_entity_poly.entity_id
_entity_poly.type
_entity_poly.pdbx_seq_one_letter_code
_entity_poly.pdbx_strand_id
1 'polypeptide(L)'
;MTGPARTLSLVAVLVVVLCLLPAAMASLRVEETLASQFAAFKQRHGKVYGSAAEEAFRLGVFKENLLFARLHAAANPHASFGVTPFSDLTREEFRSRYHNAAAHFAAAQKRVRVPVEVEVGGAPAAVDWRARGAVTAVKDQGNCGSCWAFSTIGNIEGQWHLAGNPLTGLSEQMLVSCDNADDGCDGGLMDSAFDWIVGQNNGSVYTEASYSYVSGGGDSQTCSMSSHVVGAVISGHVDLPQDEDKMAAWLAVNGPLAIAVDATSFMSYTGGVLTNCVSDQLDHGVVLVGYNDSSNPPYWIIKNSWGADWGEEGYIRIQKGTNQCLVNSYACSAVVGGPAPTPNPSTTTTTTSAPGPSLLVQQLCSGPGCTTGCVNSSFPTGQCVQAFGRVSAILTCDATSAVEKLFPLSTDCTGPSLPVSVPLNKCLSFFVGSVEFFCVSSATARPIEVDKLSRYQPYQGSHRRL
;
A
#
# COMPACT_ATOMS: atom_id res chain seq x y z
N MET A 1 11.13 63.27 -50.42
CA MET A 1 10.05 62.27 -50.26
C MET A 1 10.51 61.18 -49.28
N THR A 2 10.44 61.38 -47.97
CA THR A 2 10.92 60.39 -46.97
C THR A 2 10.11 60.35 -45.66
N GLY A 3 8.95 61.03 -45.61
CA GLY A 3 8.20 61.27 -44.37
C GLY A 3 7.26 60.15 -43.88
N PRO A 4 6.47 59.47 -44.74
CA PRO A 4 5.44 58.52 -44.28
C PRO A 4 5.88 57.05 -44.28
N ALA A 5 6.77 56.63 -45.17
CA ALA A 5 7.21 55.23 -45.26
C ALA A 5 8.16 54.83 -44.10
N ARG A 6 8.98 55.77 -43.62
CA ARG A 6 9.88 55.54 -42.46
C ARG A 6 9.13 55.45 -41.14
N THR A 7 8.08 56.26 -40.97
CA THR A 7 7.21 56.25 -39.79
C THR A 7 6.35 54.99 -39.73
N LEU A 8 5.77 54.52 -40.85
CA LEU A 8 5.08 53.23 -40.87
C LEU A 8 6.02 52.05 -40.52
N SER A 9 7.27 52.08 -41.01
CA SER A 9 8.25 51.01 -40.73
C SER A 9 8.68 51.00 -39.25
N LEU A 10 8.88 52.16 -38.63
CA LEU A 10 9.17 52.29 -37.20
C LEU A 10 8.00 51.82 -36.32
N VAL A 11 6.77 52.15 -36.69
CA VAL A 11 5.56 51.70 -35.97
C VAL A 11 5.41 50.18 -36.07
N ALA A 12 5.63 49.59 -37.25
CA ALA A 12 5.58 48.14 -37.44
C ALA A 12 6.64 47.41 -36.59
N VAL A 13 7.88 47.91 -36.55
CA VAL A 13 8.95 47.35 -35.70
C VAL A 13 8.59 47.47 -34.21
N LEU A 14 8.05 48.61 -33.78
CA LEU A 14 7.66 48.83 -32.39
C LEU A 14 6.53 47.87 -31.97
N VAL A 15 5.53 47.66 -32.83
CA VAL A 15 4.43 46.71 -32.60
C VAL A 15 4.95 45.28 -32.52
N VAL A 16 5.86 44.86 -33.41
CA VAL A 16 6.48 43.53 -33.36
C VAL A 16 7.27 43.33 -32.06
N VAL A 17 8.06 44.32 -31.64
CA VAL A 17 8.82 44.26 -30.37
C VAL A 17 7.87 44.21 -29.17
N LEU A 18 6.81 45.03 -29.13
CA LEU A 18 5.79 45.00 -28.07
C LEU A 18 5.03 43.67 -28.02
N CYS A 19 4.85 42.97 -29.14
CA CYS A 19 4.23 41.65 -29.17
C CYS A 19 5.19 40.51 -28.75
N LEU A 20 6.48 40.62 -29.06
CA LEU A 20 7.47 39.57 -28.76
C LEU A 20 8.04 39.65 -27.34
N LEU A 21 8.14 40.85 -26.75
CA LEU A 21 8.67 41.05 -25.39
C LEU A 21 7.89 40.27 -24.31
N PRO A 22 6.53 40.28 -24.27
CA PRO A 22 5.78 39.49 -23.29
C PRO A 22 6.00 37.98 -23.44
N ALA A 23 6.08 37.49 -24.67
CA ALA A 23 6.33 36.07 -24.96
C ALA A 23 7.75 35.66 -24.53
N ALA A 24 8.77 36.48 -24.83
CA ALA A 24 10.14 36.24 -24.40
C ALA A 24 10.28 36.28 -22.86
N MET A 25 9.64 37.25 -22.20
CA MET A 25 9.62 37.35 -20.73
C MET A 25 8.89 36.18 -20.08
N ALA A 26 7.77 35.72 -20.67
CA ALA A 26 7.07 34.53 -20.20
C ALA A 26 7.95 33.27 -20.36
N SER A 27 8.66 33.14 -21.49
CA SER A 27 9.60 32.04 -21.72
C SER A 27 10.75 32.03 -20.71
N LEU A 28 11.37 33.19 -20.44
CA LEU A 28 12.43 33.33 -19.44
C LEU A 28 11.96 32.97 -18.03
N ARG A 29 10.75 33.42 -17.64
CA ARG A 29 10.17 33.06 -16.34
C ARG A 29 9.90 31.56 -16.22
N VAL A 30 9.36 30.93 -17.26
CA VAL A 30 9.15 29.47 -17.27
C VAL A 30 10.48 28.74 -17.11
N GLU A 31 11.52 29.18 -17.81
CA GLU A 31 12.85 28.60 -17.71
C GLU A 31 13.47 28.75 -16.31
N GLU A 32 13.36 29.92 -15.70
CA GLU A 32 13.78 30.18 -14.32
C GLU A 32 13.03 29.31 -13.31
N THR A 33 11.70 29.13 -13.49
CA THR A 33 10.90 28.25 -12.63
C THR A 33 11.22 26.76 -12.77
N LEU A 34 11.69 26.31 -13.93
CA LEU A 34 12.11 24.91 -14.13
C LEU A 34 13.51 24.66 -13.56
N ALA A 35 14.42 25.63 -13.70
CA ALA A 35 15.74 25.55 -13.09
C ALA A 35 15.66 25.52 -11.56
N SER A 36 14.77 26.32 -10.94
CA SER A 36 14.56 26.29 -9.50
C SER A 36 13.92 24.99 -9.01
N GLN A 37 12.96 24.43 -9.75
CA GLN A 37 12.41 23.09 -9.48
C GLN A 37 13.47 22.01 -9.57
N PHE A 38 14.36 22.06 -10.57
CA PHE A 38 15.47 21.11 -10.68
C PHE A 38 16.46 21.24 -9.52
N ALA A 39 16.77 22.46 -9.07
CA ALA A 39 17.62 22.67 -7.90
C ALA A 39 17.00 22.06 -6.63
N ALA A 40 15.69 22.24 -6.43
CA ALA A 40 14.95 21.61 -5.33
C ALA A 40 14.92 20.08 -5.44
N PHE A 41 14.75 19.54 -6.65
CA PHE A 41 14.84 18.11 -6.94
C PHE A 41 16.21 17.54 -6.56
N LYS A 42 17.31 18.19 -6.98
CA LYS A 42 18.67 17.75 -6.63
C LYS A 42 18.88 17.74 -5.13
N GLN A 43 18.44 18.78 -4.42
CA GLN A 43 18.56 18.87 -2.98
C GLN A 43 17.75 17.77 -2.28
N ARG A 44 16.51 17.55 -2.72
CA ARG A 44 15.60 16.56 -2.13
C ARG A 44 16.12 15.12 -2.28
N HIS A 45 16.65 14.78 -3.45
CA HIS A 45 17.09 13.42 -3.78
C HIS A 45 18.61 13.23 -3.75
N GLY A 46 19.35 14.19 -3.17
CA GLY A 46 20.81 14.10 -3.03
C GLY A 46 21.57 13.93 -4.35
N LYS A 47 21.07 14.49 -5.46
CA LYS A 47 21.67 14.29 -6.79
C LYS A 47 22.95 15.11 -6.93
N VAL A 48 24.04 14.41 -7.26
CA VAL A 48 25.36 14.98 -7.55
C VAL A 48 25.81 14.44 -8.91
N TYR A 49 26.14 15.34 -9.83
CA TYR A 49 26.56 14.97 -11.19
C TYR A 49 28.07 15.17 -11.35
N GLY A 50 28.71 14.35 -12.18
CA GLY A 50 30.16 14.34 -12.35
C GLY A 50 30.71 15.52 -13.14
N SER A 51 29.87 16.23 -13.89
CA SER A 51 30.28 17.41 -14.66
C SER A 51 29.11 18.39 -14.91
N ALA A 52 29.44 19.64 -15.22
CA ALA A 52 28.44 20.64 -15.65
C ALA A 52 27.72 20.24 -16.95
N ALA A 53 28.39 19.49 -17.83
CA ALA A 53 27.78 18.97 -19.05
C ALA A 53 26.72 17.90 -18.75
N GLU A 54 27.02 16.98 -17.83
CA GLU A 54 26.05 15.99 -17.34
C GLU A 54 24.88 16.68 -16.65
N GLU A 55 25.13 17.66 -15.78
CA GLU A 55 24.07 18.39 -15.09
C GLU A 55 23.14 19.13 -16.07
N ALA A 56 23.70 19.76 -17.10
CA ALA A 56 22.91 20.42 -18.14
C ALA A 56 22.05 19.43 -18.94
N PHE A 57 22.59 18.24 -19.24
CA PHE A 57 21.84 17.15 -19.85
C PHE A 57 20.68 16.69 -18.95
N ARG A 58 20.96 16.45 -17.67
CA ARG A 58 19.97 16.02 -16.66
C ARG A 58 18.85 17.05 -16.45
N LEU A 59 19.18 18.35 -16.49
CA LEU A 59 18.19 19.41 -16.50
C LEU A 59 17.30 19.35 -17.76
N GLY A 60 17.87 19.07 -18.93
CA GLY A 60 17.10 18.87 -20.17
C GLY A 60 16.09 17.72 -20.03
N VAL A 61 16.56 16.56 -19.57
CA VAL A 61 15.74 15.38 -19.31
C VAL A 61 14.64 15.67 -18.27
N PHE A 62 14.97 16.38 -17.20
CA PHE A 62 14.02 16.81 -16.18
C PHE A 62 12.90 17.69 -16.73
N LYS A 63 13.23 18.65 -17.60
CA LYS A 63 12.24 19.50 -18.28
C LYS A 63 11.29 18.65 -19.15
N GLU A 64 11.82 17.69 -19.90
CA GLU A 64 11.03 16.79 -20.75
C GLU A 64 10.10 15.90 -19.90
N ASN A 65 10.61 15.29 -18.84
CA ASN A 65 9.82 14.43 -17.96
C ASN A 65 8.70 15.20 -17.26
N LEU A 66 8.92 16.46 -16.86
CA LEU A 66 7.84 17.31 -16.33
C LEU A 66 6.77 17.65 -17.35
N LEU A 67 7.12 17.77 -18.63
CA LEU A 67 6.13 17.94 -19.69
C LEU A 67 5.28 16.66 -19.83
N PHE A 68 5.92 15.49 -19.86
CA PHE A 68 5.21 14.21 -19.90
C PHE A 68 4.32 13.98 -18.68
N ALA A 69 4.79 14.33 -17.48
CA ALA A 69 3.99 14.26 -16.25
C ALA A 69 2.70 15.09 -16.36
N ARG A 70 2.76 16.29 -16.96
CA ARG A 70 1.55 17.11 -17.21
C ARG A 70 0.59 16.47 -18.21
N LEU A 71 1.11 15.83 -19.25
CA LEU A 71 0.29 15.10 -20.22
C LEU A 71 -0.40 13.89 -19.57
N HIS A 72 0.33 13.13 -18.76
CA HIS A 72 -0.25 12.03 -17.99
C HIS A 72 -1.31 12.51 -16.99
N ALA A 73 -1.06 13.61 -16.28
CA ALA A 73 -2.05 14.21 -15.37
C ALA A 73 -3.33 14.64 -16.11
N ALA A 74 -3.21 15.22 -17.31
CA ALA A 74 -4.37 15.58 -18.12
C ALA A 74 -5.16 14.34 -18.59
N ALA A 75 -4.46 13.23 -18.86
CA ALA A 75 -5.07 11.97 -19.29
C ALA A 75 -5.64 11.13 -18.14
N ASN A 76 -5.28 11.44 -16.89
CA ASN A 76 -5.64 10.69 -15.69
C ASN A 76 -6.22 11.63 -14.63
N PRO A 77 -7.50 12.02 -14.73
CA PRO A 77 -8.10 13.04 -13.86
C PRO A 77 -8.18 12.64 -12.39
N HIS A 78 -8.00 11.36 -12.07
CA HIS A 78 -8.04 10.82 -10.70
C HIS A 78 -6.64 10.57 -10.11
N ALA A 79 -5.56 10.83 -10.86
CA ALA A 79 -4.18 10.67 -10.39
C ALA A 79 -3.38 11.97 -10.52
N SER A 80 -2.34 12.08 -9.71
CA SER A 80 -1.35 13.14 -9.76
C SER A 80 -0.02 12.62 -10.28
N PHE A 81 0.65 13.46 -11.06
CA PHE A 81 1.97 13.21 -11.61
C PHE A 81 2.87 14.42 -11.36
N GLY A 82 4.16 14.21 -11.22
CA GLY A 82 5.10 15.29 -10.95
C GLY A 82 6.53 14.81 -10.80
N VAL A 83 7.27 15.53 -9.95
CA VAL A 83 8.66 15.21 -9.62
C VAL A 83 8.72 13.95 -8.77
N THR A 84 9.51 12.99 -9.21
CA THR A 84 9.84 11.71 -8.57
C THR A 84 11.37 11.54 -8.51
N PRO A 85 11.92 10.56 -7.77
CA PRO A 85 13.37 10.30 -7.74
C PRO A 85 14.01 10.03 -9.12
N PHE A 86 13.17 9.71 -10.12
CA PHE A 86 13.56 9.31 -11.48
C PHE A 86 13.43 10.45 -12.50
N SER A 87 13.04 11.65 -12.07
CA SER A 87 12.72 12.74 -13.00
C SER A 87 13.91 13.22 -13.84
N ASP A 88 15.15 12.88 -13.49
CA ASP A 88 16.37 13.18 -14.24
C ASP A 88 16.86 12.04 -15.16
N LEU A 89 16.17 10.92 -15.19
CA LEU A 89 16.50 9.77 -16.03
C LEU A 89 15.79 9.85 -17.38
N THR A 90 16.47 9.42 -18.45
CA THR A 90 15.76 9.20 -19.71
C THR A 90 14.81 8.00 -19.57
N ARG A 91 13.85 7.86 -20.47
CA ARG A 91 12.94 6.69 -20.46
C ARG A 91 13.71 5.39 -20.70
N GLU A 92 14.77 5.45 -21.52
CA GLU A 92 15.64 4.32 -21.82
C GLU A 92 16.45 3.92 -20.59
N GLU A 93 17.04 4.89 -19.87
CA GLU A 93 17.70 4.63 -18.59
C GLU A 93 16.73 4.12 -17.54
N PHE A 94 15.51 4.66 -17.47
CA PHE A 94 14.52 4.21 -16.51
C PHE A 94 14.14 2.75 -16.76
N ARG A 95 13.81 2.40 -18.01
CA ARG A 95 13.48 1.04 -18.42
C ARG A 95 14.63 0.07 -18.17
N SER A 96 15.86 0.44 -18.53
CA SER A 96 17.00 -0.49 -18.38
C SER A 96 17.39 -0.75 -16.92
N ARG A 97 16.95 0.08 -15.97
CA ARG A 97 17.39 0.02 -14.57
C ARG A 97 16.31 -0.48 -13.62
N TYR A 98 15.06 -0.12 -13.88
CA TYR A 98 13.95 -0.32 -12.94
C TYR A 98 12.90 -1.32 -13.43
N HIS A 99 12.91 -1.68 -14.70
CA HIS A 99 12.00 -2.69 -15.27
C HIS A 99 12.68 -4.05 -15.36
N ASN A 100 11.87 -5.10 -15.43
CA ASN A 100 12.26 -6.42 -15.90
C ASN A 100 12.48 -6.41 -17.41
N ALA A 101 13.21 -7.38 -17.95
CA ALA A 101 13.23 -7.59 -19.39
C ALA A 101 11.87 -8.13 -19.87
N ALA A 102 11.11 -7.29 -20.58
CA ALA A 102 9.78 -7.59 -21.13
C ALA A 102 9.73 -8.91 -21.95
N ALA A 103 10.86 -9.32 -22.52
CA ALA A 103 11.01 -10.58 -23.23
C ALA A 103 10.71 -11.80 -22.36
N HIS A 104 11.02 -11.78 -21.05
CA HIS A 104 10.69 -12.87 -20.13
C HIS A 104 9.19 -13.09 -20.05
N PHE A 105 8.42 -12.03 -19.76
CA PHE A 105 6.97 -12.13 -19.69
C PHE A 105 6.34 -12.50 -21.04
N ALA A 106 6.82 -11.94 -22.14
CA ALA A 106 6.35 -12.29 -23.48
C ALA A 106 6.61 -13.78 -23.83
N ALA A 107 7.71 -14.36 -23.34
CA ALA A 107 7.99 -15.78 -23.48
C ALA A 107 7.11 -16.63 -22.56
N ALA A 108 6.89 -16.18 -21.32
CA ALA A 108 6.05 -16.87 -20.35
C ALA A 108 4.57 -16.91 -20.77
N GLN A 109 4.04 -15.83 -21.34
CA GLN A 109 2.67 -15.76 -21.86
C GLN A 109 2.40 -16.74 -23.02
N LYS A 110 3.44 -17.25 -23.70
CA LYS A 110 3.31 -18.29 -24.72
C LYS A 110 3.21 -19.70 -24.14
N ARG A 111 3.54 -19.88 -22.86
CA ARG A 111 3.45 -21.17 -22.16
C ARG A 111 2.03 -21.36 -21.65
N VAL A 112 1.59 -22.62 -21.57
CA VAL A 112 0.28 -22.95 -21.00
C VAL A 112 0.35 -22.78 -19.49
N ARG A 113 -0.42 -21.85 -18.95
CA ARG A 113 -0.67 -21.68 -17.51
C ARG A 113 -1.92 -22.48 -17.15
N VAL A 114 -1.89 -23.20 -16.04
CA VAL A 114 -3.06 -23.94 -15.52
C VAL A 114 -3.52 -23.21 -14.25
N PRO A 115 -4.46 -22.26 -14.37
CA PRO A 115 -4.88 -21.46 -13.24
C PRO A 115 -5.70 -22.30 -12.26
N VAL A 116 -5.69 -21.90 -10.98
CA VAL A 116 -6.60 -22.50 -9.99
C VAL A 116 -8.03 -22.10 -10.28
N GLU A 117 -8.96 -22.96 -9.87
CA GLU A 117 -10.36 -22.58 -9.83
C GLU A 117 -10.63 -21.65 -8.65
N VAL A 118 -11.27 -20.52 -8.95
CA VAL A 118 -11.66 -19.51 -7.97
C VAL A 118 -13.14 -19.22 -8.13
N GLU A 119 -13.89 -19.47 -7.07
CA GLU A 119 -15.30 -19.12 -6.95
C GLU A 119 -15.45 -17.63 -6.70
N VAL A 120 -16.28 -16.97 -7.50
CA VAL A 120 -16.57 -15.54 -7.35
C VAL A 120 -17.79 -15.38 -6.45
N GLY A 121 -17.58 -14.92 -5.23
CA GLY A 121 -18.67 -14.66 -4.28
C GLY A 121 -18.18 -14.40 -2.87
N GLY A 122 -18.84 -13.49 -2.15
CA GLY A 122 -18.52 -13.19 -0.74
C GLY A 122 -17.23 -12.41 -0.50
N ALA A 123 -16.55 -11.96 -1.56
CA ALA A 123 -15.40 -11.06 -1.45
C ALA A 123 -15.85 -9.72 -0.82
N PRO A 124 -15.17 -9.20 0.22
CA PRO A 124 -15.48 -7.90 0.80
C PRO A 124 -15.33 -6.77 -0.22
N ALA A 125 -16.13 -5.71 -0.12
CA ALA A 125 -16.02 -4.57 -1.04
C ALA A 125 -14.67 -3.81 -0.97
N ALA A 126 -13.85 -4.05 0.06
CA ALA A 126 -12.51 -3.52 0.16
C ALA A 126 -11.63 -4.42 1.02
N VAL A 127 -10.37 -4.59 0.60
CA VAL A 127 -9.34 -5.33 1.33
C VAL A 127 -8.04 -4.53 1.27
N ASP A 128 -7.36 -4.40 2.40
CA ASP A 128 -6.02 -3.82 2.48
C ASP A 128 -5.18 -4.68 3.44
N TRP A 129 -4.26 -5.47 2.88
CA TRP A 129 -3.41 -6.36 3.65
C TRP A 129 -2.33 -5.63 4.45
N ARG A 130 -2.06 -4.35 4.16
CA ARG A 130 -1.17 -3.51 4.95
C ARG A 130 -1.77 -3.27 6.33
N ALA A 131 -3.06 -2.91 6.37
CA ALA A 131 -3.81 -2.71 7.59
C ALA A 131 -4.00 -3.99 8.43
N ARG A 132 -3.81 -5.16 7.80
CA ARG A 132 -3.90 -6.49 8.43
C ARG A 132 -2.54 -7.08 8.81
N GLY A 133 -1.44 -6.32 8.66
CA GLY A 133 -0.11 -6.76 9.06
C GLY A 133 0.52 -7.83 8.15
N ALA A 134 0.01 -8.04 6.93
CA ALA A 134 0.50 -9.04 5.99
C ALA A 134 1.43 -8.46 4.91
N VAL A 135 1.96 -7.25 5.11
CA VAL A 135 2.81 -6.54 4.14
C VAL A 135 3.97 -5.89 4.89
N THR A 136 5.20 -6.23 4.51
CA THR A 136 6.42 -5.60 5.03
C THR A 136 6.60 -4.18 4.51
N ALA A 137 7.56 -3.43 5.06
CA ALA A 137 7.94 -2.11 4.56
C ALA A 137 8.32 -2.15 3.07
N VAL A 138 8.14 -1.01 2.37
CA VAL A 138 8.61 -0.85 0.99
C VAL A 138 10.13 -0.92 0.95
N LYS A 139 10.66 -1.67 -0.01
CA LYS A 139 12.08 -1.84 -0.28
C LYS A 139 12.48 -1.12 -1.57
N ASP A 140 13.76 -1.11 -1.91
CA ASP A 140 14.30 -0.47 -3.10
C ASP A 140 15.22 -1.44 -3.86
N GLN A 141 14.83 -1.80 -5.09
CA GLN A 141 15.61 -2.66 -5.97
C GLN A 141 16.84 -1.95 -6.55
N GLY A 142 16.86 -0.62 -6.53
CA GLY A 142 17.93 0.18 -7.11
C GLY A 142 18.08 -0.03 -8.62
N ASN A 143 19.32 -0.07 -9.07
CA ASN A 143 19.72 -0.14 -10.48
C ASN A 143 19.75 -1.58 -11.05
N CYS A 144 18.88 -2.45 -10.56
CA CYS A 144 18.86 -3.88 -10.87
C CYS A 144 17.46 -4.28 -11.29
N GLY A 145 17.33 -5.03 -12.38
CA GLY A 145 16.07 -5.58 -12.92
C GLY A 145 15.46 -6.71 -12.07
N SER A 146 15.65 -6.67 -10.75
CA SER A 146 15.26 -7.71 -9.78
C SER A 146 13.82 -7.62 -9.29
N CYS A 147 12.96 -6.79 -9.91
CA CYS A 147 11.56 -6.64 -9.51
C CYS A 147 10.77 -7.96 -9.44
N TRP A 148 11.15 -8.95 -10.27
CA TRP A 148 10.62 -10.31 -10.20
C TRP A 148 10.87 -10.95 -8.83
N ALA A 149 12.08 -10.82 -8.29
CA ALA A 149 12.44 -11.32 -6.97
C ALA A 149 11.68 -10.58 -5.86
N PHE A 150 11.56 -9.25 -5.94
CA PHE A 150 10.76 -8.46 -4.98
C PHE A 150 9.27 -8.84 -5.00
N SER A 151 8.70 -9.10 -6.18
CA SER A 151 7.31 -9.54 -6.33
C SER A 151 7.10 -10.92 -5.70
N THR A 152 7.97 -11.89 -6.02
CA THR A 152 7.99 -13.24 -5.44
C THR A 152 8.08 -13.17 -3.91
N ILE A 153 9.08 -12.45 -3.40
CA ILE A 153 9.35 -12.38 -1.96
C ILE A 153 8.20 -11.70 -1.21
N GLY A 154 7.70 -10.56 -1.70
CA GLY A 154 6.58 -9.87 -1.05
C GLY A 154 5.29 -10.69 -1.02
N ASN A 155 5.07 -11.57 -2.01
CA ASN A 155 4.00 -12.58 -1.94
C ASN A 155 4.27 -13.61 -0.83
N ILE A 156 5.47 -14.22 -0.79
CA ILE A 156 5.81 -15.25 0.22
C ILE A 156 5.71 -14.69 1.64
N GLU A 157 6.17 -13.46 1.89
CA GLU A 157 6.05 -12.78 3.18
C GLU A 157 4.58 -12.71 3.64
N GLY A 158 3.69 -12.34 2.73
CA GLY A 158 2.25 -12.30 2.98
C GLY A 158 1.68 -13.69 3.25
N GLN A 159 1.91 -14.63 2.34
CA GLN A 159 1.40 -16.01 2.47
C GLN A 159 1.87 -16.67 3.77
N TRP A 160 3.15 -16.51 4.12
CA TRP A 160 3.73 -17.03 5.35
C TRP A 160 3.07 -16.45 6.59
N HIS A 161 2.81 -15.14 6.60
CA HIS A 161 2.11 -14.47 7.70
C HIS A 161 0.67 -14.96 7.84
N LEU A 162 -0.06 -15.09 6.73
CA LEU A 162 -1.44 -15.60 6.72
C LEU A 162 -1.53 -17.06 7.18
N ALA A 163 -0.47 -17.86 7.01
CA ALA A 163 -0.38 -19.21 7.56
C ALA A 163 -0.19 -19.25 9.09
N GLY A 164 -0.20 -18.10 9.78
CA GLY A 164 -0.12 -18.00 11.23
C GLY A 164 1.28 -17.74 11.78
N ASN A 165 2.24 -17.40 10.91
CA ASN A 165 3.61 -17.11 11.31
C ASN A 165 3.83 -15.60 11.51
N PRO A 166 4.89 -15.18 12.23
CA PRO A 166 5.27 -13.77 12.30
C PRO A 166 5.58 -13.18 10.92
N LEU A 167 5.14 -11.95 10.66
CA LEU A 167 5.54 -11.22 9.46
C LEU A 167 7.06 -11.03 9.49
N THR A 168 7.75 -11.65 8.53
CA THR A 168 9.21 -11.73 8.50
C THR A 168 9.72 -11.16 7.19
N GLY A 169 10.70 -10.26 7.25
CA GLY A 169 11.39 -9.79 6.04
C GLY A 169 12.23 -10.92 5.43
N LEU A 170 11.98 -11.23 4.15
CA LEU A 170 12.64 -12.31 3.42
C LEU A 170 13.58 -11.74 2.35
N SER A 171 14.53 -12.56 1.89
CA SER A 171 15.67 -12.14 1.07
C SER A 171 15.36 -12.20 -0.42
N GLU A 172 15.36 -11.05 -1.10
CA GLU A 172 15.42 -10.99 -2.56
C GLU A 172 16.81 -11.38 -3.07
N GLN A 173 17.87 -11.09 -2.30
CA GLN A 173 19.26 -11.38 -2.71
C GLN A 173 19.49 -12.87 -2.96
N MET A 174 18.84 -13.73 -2.16
CA MET A 174 18.85 -15.17 -2.38
C MET A 174 18.44 -15.51 -3.82
N LEU A 175 17.34 -14.95 -4.30
CA LEU A 175 16.85 -15.19 -5.66
C LEU A 175 17.81 -14.58 -6.68
N VAL A 176 18.16 -13.30 -6.52
CA VAL A 176 19.02 -12.58 -7.48
C VAL A 176 20.38 -13.25 -7.67
N SER A 177 20.95 -13.83 -6.61
CA SER A 177 22.29 -14.43 -6.66
C SER A 177 22.28 -15.93 -6.96
N CYS A 178 21.26 -16.67 -6.53
CA CYS A 178 21.29 -18.14 -6.51
C CYS A 178 20.27 -18.81 -7.43
N ASP A 179 19.21 -18.11 -7.83
CA ASP A 179 18.32 -18.61 -8.86
C ASP A 179 19.07 -18.69 -10.19
N ASN A 180 19.17 -19.90 -10.71
CA ASN A 180 19.85 -20.20 -11.97
C ASN A 180 18.87 -20.44 -13.14
N ALA A 181 17.56 -20.32 -12.88
CA ALA A 181 16.51 -20.35 -13.88
C ALA A 181 16.20 -18.94 -14.43
N ASP A 182 16.47 -17.91 -13.63
CA ASP A 182 16.35 -16.49 -13.96
C ASP A 182 17.73 -15.81 -14.07
N ASP A 183 17.76 -14.56 -14.55
CA ASP A 183 18.99 -13.86 -14.95
C ASP A 183 19.40 -12.75 -13.97
N GLY A 184 19.05 -12.88 -12.69
CA GLY A 184 19.45 -11.95 -11.63
C GLY A 184 18.98 -10.50 -11.91
N CYS A 185 19.94 -9.57 -12.09
CA CYS A 185 19.65 -8.18 -12.42
C CYS A 185 19.21 -7.93 -13.87
N ASP A 186 19.37 -8.89 -14.78
CA ASP A 186 18.92 -8.76 -16.17
C ASP A 186 17.45 -9.14 -16.35
N GLY A 187 16.85 -9.78 -15.35
CA GLY A 187 15.42 -10.09 -15.31
C GLY A 187 15.12 -11.50 -14.83
N GLY A 188 13.82 -11.83 -14.79
CA GLY A 188 13.34 -13.13 -14.30
C GLY A 188 11.82 -13.23 -14.24
N LEU A 189 11.29 -14.34 -13.75
CA LEU A 189 9.86 -14.58 -13.64
C LEU A 189 9.50 -15.07 -12.24
N MET A 190 8.36 -14.61 -11.71
CA MET A 190 7.94 -15.03 -10.37
C MET A 190 7.68 -16.55 -10.28
N ASP A 191 7.13 -17.17 -11.34
CA ASP A 191 6.91 -18.62 -11.35
C ASP A 191 8.23 -19.40 -11.38
N SER A 192 9.20 -18.96 -12.19
CA SER A 192 10.55 -19.56 -12.22
C SER A 192 11.19 -19.50 -10.83
N ALA A 193 11.07 -18.36 -10.15
CA ALA A 193 11.57 -18.17 -8.80
C ALA A 193 10.89 -19.10 -7.79
N PHE A 194 9.57 -19.26 -7.85
CA PHE A 194 8.85 -20.21 -7.00
C PHE A 194 9.29 -21.66 -7.26
N ASP A 195 9.42 -22.05 -8.52
CA ASP A 195 9.90 -23.37 -8.92
C ASP A 195 11.33 -23.63 -8.46
N TRP A 196 12.21 -22.63 -8.57
CA TRP A 196 13.58 -22.72 -8.07
C TRP A 196 13.61 -22.88 -6.55
N ILE A 197 12.85 -22.07 -5.81
CA ILE A 197 12.77 -22.18 -4.34
C ILE A 197 12.36 -23.60 -3.95
N VAL A 198 11.29 -24.13 -4.54
CA VAL A 198 10.76 -25.45 -4.20
C VAL A 198 11.70 -26.57 -4.63
N GLY A 199 12.14 -26.56 -5.88
CA GLY A 199 12.87 -27.67 -6.50
C GLY A 199 14.37 -27.68 -6.20
N GLN A 200 14.99 -26.50 -6.06
CA GLN A 200 16.44 -26.37 -5.91
C GLN A 200 16.87 -25.85 -4.53
N ASN A 201 15.97 -25.19 -3.79
CA ASN A 201 16.24 -24.73 -2.41
C ASN A 201 15.35 -25.40 -1.34
N ASN A 202 14.78 -26.57 -1.63
CA ASN A 202 13.95 -27.35 -0.69
C ASN A 202 12.80 -26.55 -0.07
N GLY A 203 12.18 -25.64 -0.84
CA GLY A 203 11.11 -24.76 -0.39
C GLY A 203 11.57 -23.61 0.52
N SER A 204 12.85 -23.54 0.88
CA SER A 204 13.36 -22.62 1.89
C SER A 204 13.59 -21.22 1.33
N VAL A 205 13.21 -20.20 2.11
CA VAL A 205 13.49 -18.79 1.80
C VAL A 205 14.21 -18.18 2.98
N TYR A 206 15.36 -17.55 2.72
CA TYR A 206 16.17 -16.94 3.76
C TYR A 206 15.60 -15.59 4.21
N THR A 207 15.87 -15.21 5.46
CA THR A 207 15.52 -13.89 5.99
C THR A 207 16.41 -12.79 5.40
N GLU A 208 15.85 -11.62 5.14
CA GLU A 208 16.57 -10.42 4.69
C GLU A 208 17.72 -10.05 5.63
N ALA A 209 17.52 -10.25 6.94
CA ALA A 209 18.53 -9.97 7.96
C ALA A 209 19.76 -10.90 7.84
N SER A 210 19.57 -12.13 7.35
CA SER A 210 20.67 -13.11 7.20
C SER A 210 21.30 -13.10 5.81
N TYR A 211 20.57 -12.63 4.79
CA TYR A 211 21.06 -12.48 3.42
C TYR A 211 20.52 -11.18 2.82
N SER A 212 21.20 -10.08 3.10
CA SER A 212 20.69 -8.73 2.78
C SER A 212 20.86 -8.37 1.31
N TYR A 213 19.95 -7.53 0.82
CA TYR A 213 19.97 -7.00 -0.53
C TYR A 213 21.16 -6.06 -0.78
N VAL A 214 22.01 -6.43 -1.73
CA VAL A 214 23.24 -5.73 -2.11
C VAL A 214 23.36 -5.51 -3.62
N SER A 215 22.42 -6.04 -4.40
CA SER A 215 22.37 -5.86 -5.86
C SER A 215 21.82 -4.51 -6.31
N GLY A 216 21.51 -3.58 -5.39
CA GLY A 216 21.01 -2.23 -5.74
C GLY A 216 21.93 -1.38 -6.63
N GLY A 217 23.21 -1.76 -6.77
CA GLY A 217 24.15 -1.15 -7.73
C GLY A 217 23.98 -1.63 -9.18
N GLY A 218 23.25 -2.72 -9.41
CA GLY A 218 23.06 -3.36 -10.72
C GLY A 218 23.86 -4.64 -10.94
N ASP A 219 24.65 -5.08 -9.95
CA ASP A 219 25.46 -6.30 -10.05
C ASP A 219 24.81 -7.47 -9.30
N SER A 220 24.64 -8.61 -9.98
CA SER A 220 24.32 -9.89 -9.34
C SER A 220 25.54 -10.39 -8.57
N GLN A 221 25.46 -10.42 -7.25
CA GLN A 221 26.54 -10.98 -6.43
C GLN A 221 26.61 -12.50 -6.57
N THR A 222 27.78 -13.07 -6.27
CA THR A 222 27.96 -14.52 -6.22
C THR A 222 26.99 -15.17 -5.22
N CYS A 223 26.37 -16.28 -5.61
CA CYS A 223 25.53 -17.07 -4.72
C CYS A 223 26.26 -17.53 -3.45
N SER A 224 25.61 -17.36 -2.31
CA SER A 224 25.98 -17.96 -1.03
C SER A 224 24.78 -18.71 -0.46
N MET A 225 24.88 -20.03 -0.31
CA MET A 225 23.81 -20.86 0.28
C MET A 225 24.09 -21.25 1.73
N SER A 226 25.27 -20.92 2.26
CA SER A 226 25.69 -21.31 3.61
C SER A 226 25.45 -20.21 4.63
N SER A 227 25.12 -20.59 5.87
CA SER A 227 25.07 -19.69 7.03
C SER A 227 23.94 -18.65 7.00
N HIS A 228 22.86 -18.92 6.27
CA HIS A 228 21.65 -18.09 6.25
C HIS A 228 20.52 -18.70 7.09
N VAL A 229 19.63 -17.85 7.61
CA VAL A 229 18.50 -18.24 8.47
C VAL A 229 17.26 -18.40 7.60
N VAL A 230 16.65 -19.58 7.60
CA VAL A 230 15.37 -19.82 6.93
C VAL A 230 14.26 -19.04 7.64
N GLY A 231 13.60 -18.16 6.89
CA GLY A 231 12.50 -17.31 7.38
C GLY A 231 11.11 -17.80 6.99
N ALA A 232 11.00 -18.54 5.87
CA ALA A 232 9.75 -19.12 5.40
C ALA A 232 10.02 -20.40 4.60
N VAL A 233 8.98 -21.25 4.49
CA VAL A 233 9.00 -22.45 3.67
C VAL A 233 7.75 -22.53 2.80
N ILE A 234 7.92 -22.69 1.49
CA ILE A 234 6.85 -22.90 0.53
C ILE A 234 6.91 -24.32 -0.03
N SER A 235 5.77 -24.83 -0.46
CA SER A 235 5.59 -26.19 -0.99
C SER A 235 5.26 -26.21 -2.49
N GLY A 236 4.96 -25.05 -3.06
CA GLY A 236 4.55 -24.90 -4.45
C GLY A 236 4.11 -23.47 -4.73
N HIS A 237 3.56 -23.27 -5.91
CA HIS A 237 2.88 -22.04 -6.29
C HIS A 237 1.65 -22.37 -7.13
N VAL A 238 0.83 -21.36 -7.33
CA VAL A 238 -0.37 -21.42 -8.16
C VAL A 238 -0.48 -20.21 -9.06
N ASP A 239 -1.00 -20.43 -10.25
CA ASP A 239 -1.37 -19.37 -11.19
C ASP A 239 -2.83 -18.96 -10.99
N LEU A 240 -3.12 -17.67 -11.15
CA LEU A 240 -4.48 -17.16 -11.08
C LEU A 240 -5.09 -17.01 -12.49
N PRO A 241 -6.43 -17.14 -12.60
CA PRO A 241 -7.14 -16.82 -13.83
C PRO A 241 -6.90 -15.36 -14.25
N GLN A 242 -6.88 -15.10 -15.55
CA GLN A 242 -6.81 -13.74 -16.12
C GLN A 242 -8.17 -13.03 -16.01
N ASP A 243 -8.62 -12.84 -14.77
CA ASP A 243 -9.93 -12.31 -14.41
C ASP A 243 -9.80 -11.53 -13.11
N GLU A 244 -10.08 -10.23 -13.16
CA GLU A 244 -9.88 -9.30 -12.03
C GLU A 244 -10.80 -9.61 -10.85
N ASP A 245 -12.00 -10.13 -11.08
CA ASP A 245 -12.94 -10.47 -10.02
C ASP A 245 -12.50 -11.76 -9.31
N LYS A 246 -11.99 -12.75 -10.07
CA LYS A 246 -11.36 -13.94 -9.49
C LYS A 246 -10.09 -13.59 -8.72
N MET A 247 -9.26 -12.68 -9.23
CA MET A 247 -8.09 -12.18 -8.49
C MET A 247 -8.50 -11.50 -7.19
N ALA A 248 -9.55 -10.67 -7.20
CA ALA A 248 -10.07 -9.99 -6.00
C ALA A 248 -10.60 -10.99 -4.97
N ALA A 249 -11.35 -12.00 -5.43
CA ALA A 249 -11.88 -13.07 -4.59
C ALA A 249 -10.76 -13.89 -3.94
N TRP A 250 -9.75 -14.29 -4.73
CA TRP A 250 -8.60 -15.02 -4.19
C TRP A 250 -7.83 -14.16 -3.18
N LEU A 251 -7.50 -12.91 -3.54
CA LEU A 251 -6.72 -11.99 -2.69
C LEU A 251 -7.43 -11.70 -1.37
N ALA A 252 -8.75 -11.58 -1.39
CA ALA A 252 -9.54 -11.34 -0.18
C ALA A 252 -9.44 -12.47 0.85
N VAL A 253 -9.32 -13.72 0.38
CA VAL A 253 -9.30 -14.92 1.21
C VAL A 253 -7.88 -15.31 1.59
N ASN A 254 -6.95 -15.24 0.63
CA ASN A 254 -5.65 -15.89 0.74
C ASN A 254 -4.46 -14.92 0.76
N GLY A 255 -4.65 -13.60 0.67
CA GLY A 255 -3.56 -12.65 0.88
C GLY A 255 -3.00 -11.99 -0.39
N PRO A 256 -1.85 -11.30 -0.26
CA PRO A 256 -1.19 -10.63 -1.38
C PRO A 256 -0.82 -11.56 -2.53
N LEU A 257 -0.83 -11.05 -3.76
CA LEU A 257 -0.47 -11.76 -5.00
C LEU A 257 0.79 -11.17 -5.62
N ALA A 258 1.65 -12.03 -6.20
CA ALA A 258 2.70 -11.59 -7.11
C ALA A 258 2.06 -11.37 -8.50
N ILE A 259 2.24 -10.17 -9.06
CA ILE A 259 1.66 -9.80 -10.36
C ILE A 259 2.70 -9.13 -11.25
N ALA A 260 2.47 -9.15 -12.57
CA ALA A 260 3.20 -8.30 -13.51
C ALA A 260 2.29 -7.18 -14.05
N VAL A 261 2.91 -6.06 -14.42
CA VAL A 261 2.26 -4.90 -15.04
C VAL A 261 3.12 -4.30 -16.15
N ASP A 262 2.52 -3.45 -16.99
CA ASP A 262 3.22 -2.45 -17.79
C ASP A 262 3.48 -1.20 -16.93
N ALA A 263 4.74 -0.96 -16.58
CA ALA A 263 5.14 0.14 -15.71
C ALA A 263 5.47 1.43 -16.47
N THR A 264 5.24 1.51 -17.79
CA THR A 264 5.57 2.69 -18.61
C THR A 264 4.94 3.99 -18.06
N SER A 265 3.75 3.88 -17.45
CA SER A 265 3.03 5.04 -16.89
C SER A 265 3.48 5.44 -15.48
N PHE A 266 4.36 4.66 -14.84
CA PHE A 266 4.63 4.77 -13.40
C PHE A 266 5.70 5.81 -13.06
N MET A 267 6.63 6.08 -13.99
CA MET A 267 7.85 6.87 -13.75
C MET A 267 7.60 8.22 -13.05
N SER A 268 6.51 8.91 -13.40
CA SER A 268 6.15 10.25 -12.89
C SER A 268 4.94 10.24 -11.95
N TYR A 269 4.40 9.07 -11.59
CA TYR A 269 3.26 8.95 -10.69
C TYR A 269 3.62 9.43 -9.27
N THR A 270 2.73 10.21 -8.66
CA THR A 270 2.89 10.70 -7.28
C THR A 270 1.71 10.40 -6.36
N GLY A 271 0.54 10.05 -6.91
CA GLY A 271 -0.63 9.73 -6.10
C GLY A 271 -1.94 9.60 -6.86
N GLY A 272 -3.00 9.21 -6.17
CA GLY A 272 -4.35 9.04 -6.72
C GLY A 272 -4.57 7.70 -7.44
N VAL A 273 -5.60 7.63 -8.28
CA VAL A 273 -5.96 6.40 -9.01
C VAL A 273 -5.66 6.57 -10.50
N LEU A 274 -4.71 5.77 -11.00
CA LEU A 274 -4.36 5.72 -12.41
C LEU A 274 -5.49 5.05 -13.22
N THR A 275 -6.01 5.74 -14.22
CA THR A 275 -7.22 5.34 -14.98
C THR A 275 -6.97 5.20 -16.48
N ASN A 276 -5.83 5.66 -16.95
CA ASN A 276 -5.35 5.54 -18.32
C ASN A 276 -3.87 5.16 -18.27
N CYS A 277 -3.64 3.89 -17.99
CA CYS A 277 -2.33 3.25 -17.97
C CYS A 277 -2.03 2.64 -19.34
N VAL A 278 -0.81 2.90 -19.84
CA VAL A 278 -0.25 2.12 -20.95
C VAL A 278 -0.34 0.64 -20.62
N SER A 279 -0.84 -0.16 -21.56
CA SER A 279 -1.18 -1.57 -21.37
C SER A 279 -0.74 -2.38 -22.60
N ASP A 280 0.52 -2.19 -23.01
CA ASP A 280 1.04 -2.74 -24.26
C ASP A 280 1.84 -4.03 -24.01
N GLN A 281 2.72 -4.03 -23.01
CA GLN A 281 3.56 -5.18 -22.68
C GLN A 281 3.89 -5.23 -21.19
N LEU A 282 3.90 -6.43 -20.62
CA LEU A 282 4.37 -6.65 -19.25
C LEU A 282 5.87 -6.44 -19.17
N ASP A 283 6.31 -5.62 -18.22
CA ASP A 283 7.72 -5.31 -18.03
C ASP A 283 8.12 -5.11 -16.57
N HIS A 284 7.22 -5.27 -15.60
CA HIS A 284 7.56 -5.04 -14.19
C HIS A 284 6.80 -5.96 -13.24
N GLY A 285 7.52 -6.56 -12.28
CA GLY A 285 6.96 -7.38 -11.21
C GLY A 285 6.63 -6.55 -9.97
N VAL A 286 5.39 -6.64 -9.47
CA VAL A 286 4.91 -5.89 -8.29
C VAL A 286 4.02 -6.79 -7.43
N VAL A 287 3.63 -6.32 -6.23
CA VAL A 287 2.78 -7.09 -5.32
C VAL A 287 1.41 -6.44 -5.20
N LEU A 288 0.35 -7.16 -5.51
CA LEU A 288 -1.02 -6.74 -5.31
C LEU A 288 -1.41 -7.00 -3.86
N VAL A 289 -1.69 -5.95 -3.09
CA VAL A 289 -1.90 -6.02 -1.63
C VAL A 289 -3.31 -5.63 -1.18
N GLY A 290 -4.18 -5.23 -2.10
CA GLY A 290 -5.53 -4.82 -1.76
C GLY A 290 -6.33 -4.24 -2.91
N TYR A 291 -7.57 -3.89 -2.63
CA TYR A 291 -8.48 -3.18 -3.52
C TYR A 291 -9.58 -2.45 -2.73
N ASN A 292 -10.30 -1.57 -3.42
CA ASN A 292 -11.48 -0.91 -2.89
C ASN A 292 -12.53 -0.67 -3.99
N ASP A 293 -13.58 -1.47 -4.00
CA ASP A 293 -14.73 -1.33 -4.90
C ASP A 293 -15.72 -0.24 -4.44
N SER A 294 -15.61 0.24 -3.20
CA SER A 294 -16.44 1.35 -2.68
C SER A 294 -15.94 2.73 -3.11
N SER A 295 -14.79 2.81 -3.77
CA SER A 295 -14.26 4.06 -4.31
C SER A 295 -14.82 4.35 -5.71
N ASN A 296 -14.70 5.60 -6.15
CA ASN A 296 -15.09 6.01 -7.48
C ASN A 296 -13.95 6.82 -8.14
N PRO A 297 -13.18 6.23 -9.08
CA PRO A 297 -13.30 4.84 -9.57
C PRO A 297 -12.78 3.81 -8.55
N PRO A 298 -13.21 2.54 -8.64
CA PRO A 298 -12.65 1.44 -7.86
C PRO A 298 -11.19 1.21 -8.23
N TYR A 299 -10.37 0.73 -7.29
CA TYR A 299 -8.93 0.61 -7.50
C TYR A 299 -8.30 -0.63 -6.85
N TRP A 300 -7.19 -1.05 -7.43
CA TRP A 300 -6.19 -1.93 -6.83
C TRP A 300 -5.19 -1.15 -5.98
N ILE A 301 -4.60 -1.78 -4.98
CA ILE A 301 -3.48 -1.27 -4.18
C ILE A 301 -2.26 -2.13 -4.47
N ILE A 302 -1.21 -1.53 -5.00
CA ILE A 302 -0.01 -2.23 -5.46
C ILE A 302 1.21 -1.70 -4.72
N LYS A 303 2.00 -2.61 -4.13
CA LYS A 303 3.31 -2.35 -3.55
C LYS A 303 4.37 -2.42 -4.64
N ASN A 304 5.17 -1.37 -4.78
CA ASN A 304 6.30 -1.32 -5.69
C ASN A 304 7.63 -1.56 -4.95
N SER A 305 8.73 -1.67 -5.71
CA SER A 305 10.09 -1.94 -5.24
C SER A 305 11.05 -0.79 -5.54
N TRP A 306 10.54 0.45 -5.60
CA TRP A 306 11.29 1.65 -6.02
C TRP A 306 11.53 2.64 -4.87
N GLY A 307 11.54 2.13 -3.63
CA GLY A 307 11.66 2.94 -2.44
C GLY A 307 10.39 3.70 -2.07
N ALA A 308 10.31 4.13 -0.80
CA ALA A 308 9.15 4.84 -0.26
C ALA A 308 9.03 6.29 -0.78
N ASP A 309 10.08 6.84 -1.39
CA ASP A 309 10.08 8.20 -1.95
C ASP A 309 9.34 8.31 -3.29
N TRP A 310 8.97 7.18 -3.90
CA TRP A 310 8.19 7.12 -5.13
C TRP A 310 6.70 6.86 -4.84
N GLY A 311 5.80 7.46 -5.61
CA GLY A 311 4.36 7.21 -5.51
C GLY A 311 3.76 7.59 -4.15
N GLU A 312 2.79 6.79 -3.69
CA GLU A 312 2.14 6.95 -2.39
C GLU A 312 2.89 6.14 -1.33
N GLU A 313 4.03 6.66 -0.86
CA GLU A 313 4.90 5.98 0.09
C GLU A 313 5.39 4.60 -0.44
N GLY A 314 5.70 4.53 -1.74
CA GLY A 314 6.11 3.32 -2.44
C GLY A 314 4.97 2.49 -3.03
N TYR A 315 3.72 2.96 -2.91
CA TYR A 315 2.54 2.31 -3.46
C TYR A 315 1.96 3.08 -4.65
N ILE A 316 1.17 2.37 -5.45
CA ILE A 316 0.34 2.94 -6.50
C ILE A 316 -1.07 2.36 -6.43
N ARG A 317 -2.05 3.18 -6.82
CA ARG A 317 -3.42 2.72 -7.07
C ARG A 317 -3.73 2.82 -8.55
N ILE A 318 -4.19 1.72 -9.12
CA ILE A 318 -4.63 1.64 -10.52
C ILE A 318 -6.09 1.23 -10.54
N GLN A 319 -6.86 1.72 -11.52
CA GLN A 319 -8.27 1.42 -11.63
C GLN A 319 -8.49 -0.09 -11.78
N LYS A 320 -9.43 -0.62 -10.98
CA LYS A 320 -9.86 -2.02 -11.02
C LYS A 320 -11.02 -2.20 -12.00
N GLY A 321 -11.06 -3.34 -12.70
CA GLY A 321 -12.15 -3.76 -13.58
C GLY A 321 -12.00 -3.31 -15.04
N THR A 322 -10.82 -2.81 -15.43
CA THR A 322 -10.53 -2.39 -16.80
C THR A 322 -9.16 -2.87 -17.29
N ASN A 323 -8.57 -3.86 -16.62
CA ASN A 323 -7.24 -4.42 -16.87
C ASN A 323 -6.14 -3.36 -17.09
N GLN A 324 -6.15 -2.29 -16.29
CA GLN A 324 -5.12 -1.25 -16.38
C GLN A 324 -3.74 -1.88 -16.25
N CYS A 325 -2.80 -1.44 -17.08
CA CYS A 325 -1.42 -1.90 -17.08
C CYS A 325 -1.29 -3.42 -17.27
N LEU A 326 -2.30 -4.09 -17.86
CA LEU A 326 -2.34 -5.55 -18.00
C LEU A 326 -2.30 -6.32 -16.67
N VAL A 327 -2.76 -5.71 -15.56
CA VAL A 327 -2.68 -6.24 -14.18
C VAL A 327 -3.12 -7.70 -14.00
N ASN A 328 -4.09 -8.17 -14.79
CA ASN A 328 -4.59 -9.55 -14.67
C ASN A 328 -3.84 -10.58 -15.51
N SER A 329 -2.88 -10.15 -16.34
CA SER A 329 -2.31 -10.99 -17.38
C SER A 329 -1.30 -12.01 -16.82
N TYR A 330 -0.72 -11.72 -15.66
CA TYR A 330 0.26 -12.58 -15.01
C TYR A 330 0.14 -12.43 -13.50
N ALA A 331 -0.67 -13.28 -12.87
CA ALA A 331 -0.85 -13.32 -11.43
C ALA A 331 -0.57 -14.74 -10.91
N CYS A 332 0.17 -14.81 -9.80
CA CYS A 332 0.59 -16.06 -9.16
C CYS A 332 0.71 -15.87 -7.63
N SER A 333 0.74 -16.98 -6.89
CA SER A 333 0.98 -16.98 -5.45
C SER A 333 1.69 -18.26 -5.01
N ALA A 334 2.60 -18.14 -4.05
CA ALA A 334 3.15 -19.26 -3.31
C ALA A 334 2.06 -20.00 -2.51
N VAL A 335 2.33 -21.28 -2.25
CA VAL A 335 1.58 -22.14 -1.34
C VAL A 335 2.50 -22.52 -0.18
N VAL A 336 2.16 -22.11 1.04
CA VAL A 336 2.95 -22.43 2.24
C VAL A 336 2.79 -23.90 2.64
N GLY A 337 3.91 -24.57 2.94
CA GLY A 337 3.91 -25.97 3.40
C GLY A 337 3.57 -26.09 4.90
N GLY A 338 2.68 -27.02 5.26
CA GLY A 338 2.18 -27.26 6.63
C GLY A 338 0.70 -27.69 6.59
N PRO A 339 0.08 -28.20 7.67
CA PRO A 339 -1.35 -28.52 7.63
C PRO A 339 -2.11 -27.24 7.24
N ALA A 340 -2.81 -27.30 6.11
CA ALA A 340 -3.69 -26.23 5.67
C ALA A 340 -4.56 -25.81 6.86
N PRO A 341 -4.80 -24.50 7.08
CA PRO A 341 -5.99 -24.14 7.82
C PRO A 341 -7.16 -24.78 7.06
N THR A 342 -7.87 -25.68 7.72
CA THR A 342 -9.09 -26.28 7.18
C THR A 342 -10.01 -25.15 6.69
N PRO A 343 -10.65 -25.29 5.52
CA PRO A 343 -11.68 -24.35 5.12
C PRO A 343 -12.77 -24.43 6.18
N ASN A 344 -12.99 -23.35 6.94
CA ASN A 344 -14.06 -23.32 7.91
C ASN A 344 -15.38 -23.33 7.13
N PRO A 345 -16.19 -24.42 7.19
CA PRO A 345 -17.50 -24.41 6.57
C PRO A 345 -18.38 -23.45 7.37
N SER A 346 -19.23 -22.72 6.67
CA SER A 346 -20.25 -21.90 7.32
C SER A 346 -21.07 -22.70 8.33
N THR A 347 -21.34 -22.05 9.47
CA THR A 347 -22.39 -22.29 10.46
C THR A 347 -22.35 -23.59 11.26
N THR A 348 -22.07 -23.49 12.58
CA THR A 348 -23.11 -23.42 13.64
C THR A 348 -22.43 -23.33 15.01
N THR A 349 -22.91 -22.40 15.81
CA THR A 349 -22.58 -22.12 17.20
C THR A 349 -22.61 -23.37 18.09
N THR A 350 -21.47 -23.69 18.72
CA THR A 350 -21.45 -24.21 20.11
C THR A 350 -20.09 -23.90 20.74
N THR A 351 -20.04 -22.78 21.45
CA THR A 351 -18.93 -22.33 22.29
C THR A 351 -18.93 -23.07 23.62
N THR A 352 -17.80 -23.67 23.98
CA THR A 352 -17.38 -23.77 25.38
C THR A 352 -15.86 -23.63 25.44
N SER A 353 -15.39 -22.40 25.55
CA SER A 353 -14.10 -22.05 26.15
C SER A 353 -14.36 -21.00 27.24
N ALA A 354 -13.63 -21.12 28.34
CA ALA A 354 -13.74 -20.25 29.49
C ALA A 354 -13.60 -18.76 29.12
N PRO A 355 -14.23 -17.85 29.87
CA PRO A 355 -14.54 -16.52 29.38
C PRO A 355 -13.29 -15.64 29.28
N GLY A 356 -13.07 -15.07 28.09
CA GLY A 356 -12.24 -13.87 27.95
C GLY A 356 -12.74 -12.74 28.87
N PRO A 357 -11.94 -11.68 29.06
CA PRO A 357 -12.29 -10.58 29.96
C PRO A 357 -13.70 -10.07 29.65
N SER A 358 -14.60 -10.10 30.64
CA SER A 358 -16.04 -9.85 30.49
C SER A 358 -16.44 -8.41 30.82
N LEU A 359 -15.52 -7.62 31.37
CA LEU A 359 -15.75 -6.23 31.74
C LEU A 359 -14.54 -5.36 31.35
N LEU A 360 -14.82 -4.23 30.71
CA LEU A 360 -13.92 -3.10 30.59
C LEU A 360 -14.20 -2.15 31.77
N VAL A 361 -13.18 -1.81 32.54
CA VAL A 361 -13.28 -0.83 33.61
C VAL A 361 -12.59 0.45 33.16
N GLN A 362 -13.34 1.54 33.24
CA GLN A 362 -12.84 2.90 33.10
C GLN A 362 -12.69 3.50 34.49
N GLN A 363 -11.47 3.84 34.88
CA GLN A 363 -11.16 4.53 36.12
C GLN A 363 -10.91 6.00 35.83
N LEU A 364 -11.77 6.87 36.33
CA LEU A 364 -11.67 8.32 36.19
C LEU A 364 -11.21 8.94 37.50
N CYS A 365 -10.12 9.70 37.48
CA CYS A 365 -9.50 10.29 38.67
C CYS A 365 -9.44 11.82 38.57
N SER A 366 -9.57 12.51 39.71
CA SER A 366 -9.47 13.98 39.78
C SER A 366 -8.04 14.51 39.75
N GLY A 367 -7.04 13.67 40.04
CA GLY A 367 -5.61 13.99 39.89
C GLY A 367 -5.03 13.54 38.54
N PRO A 368 -3.84 14.03 38.13
CA PRO A 368 -3.26 13.75 36.82
C PRO A 368 -2.61 12.35 36.66
N GLY A 369 -2.38 11.62 37.75
CA GLY A 369 -1.62 10.37 37.76
C GLY A 369 -2.42 9.12 38.13
N CYS A 370 -3.74 9.10 37.90
CA CYS A 370 -4.64 7.97 38.15
C CYS A 370 -4.62 7.39 39.58
N THR A 371 -4.21 8.19 40.57
CA THR A 371 -4.01 7.75 41.97
C THR A 371 -4.88 8.47 42.99
N THR A 372 -5.48 9.62 42.63
CA THR A 372 -6.20 10.49 43.59
C THR A 372 -7.62 10.75 43.11
N GLY A 373 -8.61 10.52 43.99
CA GLY A 373 -10.02 10.82 43.75
C GLY A 373 -10.65 10.02 42.60
N CYS A 374 -10.39 8.71 42.55
CA CYS A 374 -10.77 7.83 41.45
C CYS A 374 -12.16 7.21 41.62
N VAL A 375 -12.92 7.15 40.53
CA VAL A 375 -14.24 6.50 40.42
C VAL A 375 -14.21 5.54 39.23
N ASN A 376 -14.66 4.31 39.44
CA ASN A 376 -14.67 3.27 38.41
C ASN A 376 -16.06 3.14 37.79
N SER A 377 -16.11 3.01 36.46
CA SER A 377 -17.29 2.60 35.70
C SER A 377 -16.96 1.32 34.95
N SER A 378 -17.87 0.34 34.98
CA SER A 378 -17.65 -0.96 34.35
C SER A 378 -18.64 -1.18 33.21
N PHE A 379 -18.14 -1.67 32.08
CA PHE A 379 -18.91 -1.90 30.86
C PHE A 379 -18.72 -3.34 30.39
N PRO A 380 -19.79 -4.06 30.04
CA PRO A 380 -19.68 -5.43 29.55
C PRO A 380 -18.97 -5.44 28.19
N THR A 381 -18.00 -6.33 28.03
CA THR A 381 -17.29 -6.50 26.76
C THR A 381 -18.05 -7.43 25.82
N GLY A 382 -17.93 -7.21 24.51
CA GLY A 382 -18.57 -8.02 23.48
C GLY A 382 -20.09 -7.90 23.41
N GLN A 383 -20.70 -7.02 24.21
CA GLN A 383 -22.13 -6.74 24.16
C GLN A 383 -22.39 -5.42 23.45
N CYS A 384 -23.47 -5.39 22.66
CA CYS A 384 -23.99 -4.14 22.12
C CYS A 384 -24.64 -3.35 23.24
N VAL A 385 -24.12 -2.15 23.50
CA VAL A 385 -24.72 -1.18 24.41
C VAL A 385 -25.28 -0.01 23.62
N GLN A 386 -26.53 0.35 23.89
CA GLN A 386 -27.08 1.58 23.31
C GLN A 386 -26.38 2.77 23.98
N ALA A 387 -25.70 3.57 23.17
CA ALA A 387 -25.16 4.84 23.60
C ALA A 387 -26.27 5.91 23.51
N PHE A 388 -25.91 7.16 23.26
CA PHE A 388 -26.85 8.26 23.18
C PHE A 388 -27.60 8.28 21.84
N GLY A 389 -28.94 8.37 21.89
CA GLY A 389 -29.78 8.52 20.70
C GLY A 389 -29.82 7.26 19.84
N ARG A 390 -29.45 7.41 18.55
CA ARG A 390 -29.37 6.33 17.55
C ARG A 390 -27.97 5.72 17.43
N VAL A 391 -27.11 5.97 18.41
CA VAL A 391 -25.75 5.44 18.44
C VAL A 391 -25.74 4.23 19.35
N SER A 392 -25.16 3.13 18.89
CA SER A 392 -24.83 1.96 19.71
C SER A 392 -23.33 1.71 19.67
N ALA A 393 -22.78 1.05 20.68
CA ALA A 393 -21.37 0.74 20.77
C ALA A 393 -21.14 -0.72 21.16
N ILE A 394 -20.04 -1.31 20.68
CA ILE A 394 -19.49 -2.56 21.20
C ILE A 394 -18.10 -2.27 21.74
N LEU A 395 -17.89 -2.56 23.03
CA LEU A 395 -16.58 -2.47 23.66
C LEU A 395 -15.94 -3.86 23.65
N THR A 396 -14.73 -3.98 23.13
CA THR A 396 -13.96 -5.22 23.16
C THR A 396 -12.59 -4.97 23.76
N CYS A 397 -12.10 -5.95 24.52
CA CYS A 397 -10.74 -5.94 25.02
C CYS A 397 -9.87 -6.84 24.16
N ASP A 398 -8.71 -6.34 23.74
CA ASP A 398 -7.62 -7.16 23.24
C ASP A 398 -6.48 -7.23 24.30
N ALA A 399 -5.31 -7.75 23.92
CA ALA A 399 -4.20 -7.94 24.84
C ALA A 399 -3.56 -6.62 25.35
N THR A 400 -3.70 -5.51 24.62
CA THR A 400 -2.98 -4.25 24.88
C THR A 400 -3.86 -3.00 24.80
N SER A 401 -5.08 -3.11 24.30
CA SER A 401 -6.01 -2.02 24.04
C SER A 401 -7.47 -2.43 24.26
N ALA A 402 -8.31 -1.45 24.61
CA ALA A 402 -9.75 -1.57 24.49
C ALA A 402 -10.19 -0.89 23.20
N VAL A 403 -11.00 -1.58 22.41
CA VAL A 403 -11.56 -1.09 21.16
C VAL A 403 -13.04 -0.84 21.36
N GLU A 404 -13.45 0.40 21.16
CA GLU A 404 -14.84 0.82 21.08
C GLU A 404 -15.25 0.91 19.61
N LYS A 405 -16.20 0.09 19.17
CA LYS A 405 -16.84 0.23 17.86
C LYS A 405 -18.13 1.02 18.02
N LEU A 406 -18.15 2.26 17.51
CA LEU A 406 -19.34 3.10 17.49
C LEU A 406 -20.12 2.88 16.20
N PHE A 407 -21.43 2.71 16.31
CA PHE A 407 -22.36 2.55 15.19
C PHE A 407 -23.26 3.79 15.14
N PRO A 408 -22.91 4.83 14.37
CA PRO A 408 -23.52 6.16 14.51
C PRO A 408 -24.98 6.24 14.06
N LEU A 409 -25.42 5.27 13.26
CA LEU A 409 -26.74 5.24 12.61
C LEU A 409 -27.58 4.03 13.03
N SER A 410 -27.14 3.28 14.04
CA SER A 410 -27.75 2.02 14.46
C SER A 410 -27.90 1.99 15.98
N THR A 411 -29.01 1.42 16.45
CA THR A 411 -29.26 1.19 17.88
C THR A 411 -28.94 -0.25 18.32
N ASP A 412 -28.63 -1.15 17.39
CA ASP A 412 -28.46 -2.59 17.61
C ASP A 412 -27.09 -3.11 17.15
N CYS A 413 -26.11 -2.21 17.00
CA CYS A 413 -24.75 -2.48 16.56
C CYS A 413 -24.67 -3.19 15.19
N THR A 414 -25.51 -2.78 14.26
CA THR A 414 -25.52 -3.24 12.87
C THR A 414 -25.02 -2.15 11.92
N GLY A 415 -24.45 -2.57 10.79
CA GLY A 415 -23.97 -1.64 9.75
C GLY A 415 -22.58 -1.05 10.02
N PRO A 416 -22.24 0.07 9.35
CA PRO A 416 -20.90 0.66 9.41
C PRO A 416 -20.54 1.14 10.82
N SER A 417 -19.36 0.75 11.30
CA SER A 417 -18.84 1.15 12.61
C SER A 417 -17.57 1.97 12.49
N LEU A 418 -17.37 2.91 13.41
CA LEU A 418 -16.11 3.63 13.61
C LEU A 418 -15.37 3.01 14.80
N PRO A 419 -14.24 2.32 14.59
CA PRO A 419 -13.43 1.79 15.69
C PRO A 419 -12.56 2.89 16.30
N VAL A 420 -12.56 2.98 17.62
CA VAL A 420 -11.67 3.83 18.43
C VAL A 420 -10.93 2.93 19.41
N SER A 421 -9.61 2.96 19.41
CA SER A 421 -8.78 2.15 20.32
C SER A 421 -8.17 3.05 21.42
N VAL A 422 -8.24 2.58 22.66
CA VAL A 422 -7.58 3.19 23.82
C VAL A 422 -6.63 2.18 24.45
N PRO A 423 -5.41 2.58 24.85
CA PRO A 423 -4.46 1.67 25.45
C PRO A 423 -4.93 1.21 26.85
N LEU A 424 -4.72 -0.07 27.17
CA LEU A 424 -4.97 -0.62 28.49
C LEU A 424 -3.79 -0.36 29.43
N ASN A 425 -4.08 -0.26 30.72
CA ASN A 425 -3.11 -0.08 31.81
C ASN A 425 -2.17 1.13 31.58
N LYS A 426 -2.71 2.18 30.96
CA LYS A 426 -2.03 3.47 30.78
C LYS A 426 -2.91 4.58 31.31
N CYS A 427 -2.35 5.36 32.23
CA CYS A 427 -2.98 6.57 32.70
C CYS A 427 -2.88 7.67 31.64
N LEU A 428 -4.02 8.16 31.19
CA LEU A 428 -4.15 9.25 30.22
C LEU A 428 -4.61 10.51 30.96
N SER A 429 -3.74 11.52 31.07
CA SER A 429 -4.10 12.79 31.69
C SER A 429 -4.94 13.65 30.74
N PHE A 430 -5.94 14.34 31.28
CA PHE A 430 -6.72 15.35 30.57
C PHE A 430 -6.90 16.60 31.46
N PHE A 431 -7.47 17.66 30.90
CA PHE A 431 -7.40 19.02 31.48
C PHE A 431 -7.86 19.14 32.95
N VAL A 432 -8.74 18.25 33.42
CA VAL A 432 -9.29 18.27 34.80
C VAL A 432 -9.12 16.95 35.55
N GLY A 433 -8.23 16.06 35.09
CA GLY A 433 -8.05 14.76 35.75
C GLY A 433 -7.23 13.76 34.94
N SER A 434 -7.44 12.48 35.20
CA SER A 434 -6.85 11.40 34.41
C SER A 434 -7.79 10.20 34.30
N VAL A 435 -7.61 9.40 33.25
CA VAL A 435 -8.42 8.22 32.97
C VAL A 435 -7.52 7.03 32.65
N GLU A 436 -7.86 5.87 33.16
CA GLU A 436 -7.19 4.61 32.85
C GLU A 436 -8.21 3.53 32.55
N PHE A 437 -7.88 2.65 31.60
CA PHE A 437 -8.73 1.54 31.17
C PHE A 437 -8.05 0.22 31.49
N PHE A 438 -8.79 -0.73 32.07
CA PHE A 438 -8.30 -2.08 32.31
C PHE A 438 -9.42 -3.09 32.09
N CYS A 439 -9.04 -4.28 31.61
CA CYS A 439 -9.98 -5.35 31.33
C CYS A 439 -9.91 -6.41 32.41
N VAL A 440 -11.06 -6.82 32.94
CA VAL A 440 -11.15 -7.80 34.03
C VAL A 440 -12.06 -8.96 33.62
N SER A 441 -11.69 -10.16 34.05
CA SER A 441 -12.57 -11.32 33.98
C SER A 441 -13.55 -11.27 35.16
N SER A 442 -14.83 -11.60 34.94
CA SER A 442 -15.87 -11.58 35.97
C SER A 442 -15.53 -12.42 37.21
N ALA A 443 -14.56 -13.33 37.12
CA ALA A 443 -14.05 -14.13 38.23
C ALA A 443 -13.24 -13.34 39.28
N THR A 444 -12.77 -12.11 39.00
CA THR A 444 -11.94 -11.31 39.93
C THR A 444 -12.59 -10.00 40.41
N ALA A 445 -13.81 -9.69 39.99
CA ALA A 445 -14.51 -8.49 40.43
C ALA A 445 -15.05 -8.66 41.87
N ARG A 446 -14.47 -7.95 42.84
CA ARG A 446 -15.13 -7.74 44.16
C ARG A 446 -16.37 -6.85 43.94
N PRO A 447 -17.49 -7.11 44.64
CA PRO A 447 -18.73 -6.37 44.43
C PRO A 447 -18.57 -4.95 44.97
N ILE A 448 -18.56 -3.95 44.08
CA ILE A 448 -18.72 -2.54 44.44
C ILE A 448 -19.85 -1.96 43.59
N GLU A 449 -20.95 -1.66 44.29
CA GLU A 449 -22.16 -0.90 43.94
C GLU A 449 -22.49 -0.68 42.45
N VAL A 450 -23.34 -1.58 41.95
CA VAL A 450 -24.28 -1.31 40.87
C VAL A 450 -25.37 -0.38 41.40
N ASP A 451 -25.18 0.94 41.33
CA ASP A 451 -26.32 1.85 41.22
C ASP A 451 -25.92 3.23 40.65
N LYS A 452 -26.41 3.51 39.45
CA LYS A 452 -26.73 4.83 38.84
C LYS A 452 -26.80 4.73 37.31
N LEU A 453 -27.64 3.84 36.82
CA LEU A 453 -28.21 3.92 35.46
C LEU A 453 -29.73 4.05 35.59
N SER A 454 -30.18 5.13 36.23
CA SER A 454 -31.58 5.56 36.18
C SER A 454 -31.69 7.08 36.27
N ARG A 455 -31.52 7.75 35.12
CA ARG A 455 -32.28 8.94 34.71
C ARG A 455 -31.64 9.59 33.48
N TYR A 456 -32.09 9.18 32.31
CA TYR A 456 -32.25 10.07 31.16
C TYR A 456 -33.48 9.58 30.37
N GLN A 457 -34.66 9.99 30.82
CA GLN A 457 -35.87 9.92 30.00
C GLN A 457 -35.94 11.19 29.16
N PRO A 458 -36.13 11.10 27.83
CA PRO A 458 -36.36 12.26 27.00
C PRO A 458 -37.81 12.75 27.14
N TYR A 459 -37.92 14.06 27.29
CA TYR A 459 -39.13 14.86 27.26
C TYR A 459 -39.94 14.59 25.97
N GLN A 460 -41.08 13.91 26.09
CA GLN A 460 -42.10 13.88 25.03
C GLN A 460 -43.12 14.98 25.29
N GLY A 461 -43.01 16.07 24.55
CA GLY A 461 -44.11 17.02 24.38
C GLY A 461 -45.18 16.42 23.48
N SER A 462 -46.41 16.32 23.99
CA SER A 462 -47.60 16.13 23.17
C SER A 462 -48.62 17.23 23.48
N HIS A 463 -49.10 17.86 22.42
CA HIS A 463 -50.11 18.91 22.42
C HIS A 463 -51.50 18.38 22.83
N ARG A 464 -52.25 19.15 23.63
CA ARG A 464 -53.50 19.87 23.25
C ARG A 464 -54.43 20.10 24.45
N ARG A 465 -55.01 21.32 24.48
CA ARG A 465 -56.39 21.72 24.84
C ARG A 465 -56.95 21.12 26.15
N LEU A 466 -57.30 21.89 27.16
CA LEU A 466 -58.24 23.02 27.22
C LEU A 466 -57.88 23.93 28.40
#